data_AF-A0A3N2NFZ1-F1
#
_entry.id   AF-A0A3N2NFZ1-F1
#
_cell.length_a   1.000
_cell.length_b   1.000
_cell.length_c   1.000
_cell.angle_alpha   90.00
_cell.angle_beta   90.00
_cell.angle_gamma   90.00
#
_symmetry.space_group_name_H-M   'P 1'
#
loop_
_entity.id
_entity.type
_entity.pdbx_description
1 polymer ?
#
loop_
_entity_poly.entity_id
_entity_poly.type
_entity_poly.pdbx_seq_one_letter_code
_entity_poly.pdbx_strand_id
1 'polypeptide(L)'
;MAANKRLLKKEIHRICGALAGECVLAKIAIPGIDREKLNEIIYQLADLQASALRLVSVEFPRTPRSFDNRKEYADARRAYFKASFAKLREHFNARVQEILKEMNATVPDASTPEQRKAQMKHILELGFAEESK
;
A
#
# COMPACT_ATOMS: atom_id res chain seq x y z
N MET A 1 -3.56 -3.32 11.32
CA MET A 1 -3.40 -1.85 11.20
C MET A 1 -3.59 -1.20 12.56
N ALA A 2 -2.63 -0.36 12.96
CA ALA A 2 -2.44 0.13 14.33
C ALA A 2 -3.52 1.09 14.85
N ALA A 3 -3.54 1.24 16.19
CA ALA A 3 -4.53 1.99 16.97
C ALA A 3 -4.29 3.52 17.05
N ASN A 4 -3.11 4.02 16.64
CA ASN A 4 -2.74 5.44 16.72
C ASN A 4 -2.55 6.05 15.32
N LYS A 5 -3.06 7.27 15.11
CA LYS A 5 -2.90 8.08 13.87
C LYS A 5 -1.47 8.09 13.34
N ARG A 6 -0.48 8.27 14.21
CA ARG A 6 0.95 8.29 13.82
C ARG A 6 1.41 6.94 13.27
N LEU A 7 1.00 5.84 13.89
CA LEU A 7 1.35 4.49 13.44
C LEU A 7 0.65 4.14 12.14
N LEU A 8 -0.63 4.52 11.99
CA LEU A 8 -1.38 4.31 10.76
C LEU A 8 -0.72 5.01 9.55
N LYS A 9 -0.27 6.26 9.70
CA LYS A 9 0.50 6.95 8.63
C LYS A 9 1.77 6.18 8.26
N LYS A 10 2.52 5.70 9.26
CA LYS A 10 3.74 4.91 9.03
C LYS A 10 3.44 3.59 8.32
N GLU A 11 2.36 2.91 8.69
CA GLU A 11 1.92 1.67 8.02
C GLU A 11 1.59 1.93 6.55
N ILE A 12 0.82 2.98 6.25
CA ILE A 12 0.48 3.37 4.87
C ILE A 12 1.75 3.61 4.04
N HIS A 13 2.70 4.39 4.56
CA HIS A 13 3.98 4.62 3.89
C HIS A 13 4.78 3.35 3.66
N ARG A 14 4.85 2.47 4.66
CA ARG A 14 5.58 1.19 4.55
C ARG A 14 4.97 0.29 3.48
N ILE A 15 3.64 0.16 3.47
CA ILE A 15 2.95 -0.72 2.52
C ILE A 15 3.13 -0.19 1.09
N CYS A 16 2.82 1.09 0.85
CA CYS A 16 2.91 1.65 -0.51
C CYS A 16 4.36 1.70 -0.99
N GLY A 17 5.30 2.07 -0.11
CA GLY A 17 6.73 2.12 -0.43
C GLY A 17 7.33 0.74 -0.71
N ALA A 18 6.96 -0.28 0.06
CA ALA A 18 7.40 -1.65 -0.19
C ALA A 18 6.90 -2.15 -1.55
N LEU A 19 5.60 -2.00 -1.84
CA LEU A 19 5.02 -2.45 -3.12
C LEU A 19 5.61 -1.71 -4.32
N ALA A 20 5.83 -0.40 -4.21
CA ALA A 20 6.48 0.36 -5.27
C ALA A 20 7.94 -0.09 -5.48
N GLY A 21 8.66 -0.38 -4.39
CA GLY A 21 10.01 -0.96 -4.43
C GLY A 21 10.04 -2.30 -5.16
N GLU A 22 9.11 -3.20 -4.84
CA GLU A 22 8.97 -4.49 -5.53
C GLU A 22 8.69 -4.31 -7.03
N CYS A 23 7.85 -3.34 -7.42
CA CYS A 23 7.63 -3.02 -8.83
C CYS A 23 8.93 -2.57 -9.53
N VAL A 24 9.74 -1.72 -8.88
CA VAL A 24 11.03 -1.28 -9.44
C VAL A 24 12.00 -2.44 -9.58
N LEU A 25 12.10 -3.30 -8.57
CA LEU A 25 12.93 -4.50 -8.63
C LEU A 25 12.48 -5.45 -9.75
N ALA A 26 11.18 -5.69 -9.87
CA ALA A 26 10.60 -6.54 -10.89
C ALA A 26 10.93 -6.05 -12.33
N LYS A 27 10.91 -4.73 -12.58
CA LYS A 27 11.28 -4.14 -13.88
C LYS A 27 12.71 -4.48 -14.32
N ILE A 28 13.62 -4.64 -13.35
CA ILE A 28 15.04 -4.89 -13.58
C ILE A 28 15.30 -6.39 -13.64
N ALA A 29 14.67 -7.16 -12.74
CA ALA A 29 14.96 -8.57 -12.55
C ALA A 29 14.21 -9.49 -13.51
N ILE A 30 12.96 -9.19 -13.88
CA ILE A 30 12.11 -10.13 -14.64
C ILE A 30 12.17 -9.81 -16.14
N PRO A 31 12.79 -10.66 -16.98
CA PRO A 31 12.82 -10.45 -18.42
C PRO A 31 11.41 -10.53 -19.02
N GLY A 32 11.12 -9.63 -19.96
CA GLY A 32 9.82 -9.60 -20.66
C GLY A 32 8.65 -9.03 -19.84
N ILE A 33 8.87 -8.58 -18.60
CA ILE A 33 7.82 -7.95 -17.79
C ILE A 33 7.32 -6.65 -18.42
N ASP A 34 6.02 -6.38 -18.29
CA ASP A 34 5.44 -5.13 -18.76
C ASP A 34 5.85 -3.95 -17.85
N ARG A 35 6.89 -3.24 -18.29
CA ARG A 35 7.48 -2.12 -17.55
C ARG A 35 6.56 -0.91 -17.47
N GLU A 36 5.76 -0.65 -18.51
CA GLU A 36 4.84 0.48 -18.52
C GLU A 36 3.67 0.22 -17.58
N LYS A 37 3.16 -1.02 -17.56
CA LYS A 37 2.14 -1.38 -16.60
C LYS A 37 2.61 -1.28 -15.15
N LEU A 38 3.86 -1.63 -14.88
CA LEU A 38 4.46 -1.41 -13.55
C LEU A 38 4.64 0.08 -13.21
N ASN A 39 4.94 0.95 -14.18
CA ASN A 39 4.95 2.41 -13.95
C ASN A 39 3.57 2.92 -13.54
N GLU A 40 2.51 2.49 -14.24
CA GLU A 40 1.13 2.83 -13.88
C GLU A 40 0.79 2.40 -12.45
N ILE A 41 1.16 1.16 -12.08
CA ILE A 41 0.95 0.64 -10.74
C ILE A 41 1.69 1.49 -9.69
N ILE A 42 2.92 1.93 -9.96
CA ILE A 42 3.66 2.83 -9.07
C ILE A 42 2.91 4.16 -8.89
N TYR A 43 2.34 4.74 -9.95
CA TYR A 43 1.52 5.94 -9.84
C TYR A 43 0.24 5.71 -9.02
N GLN A 44 -0.44 4.59 -9.22
CA GLN A 44 -1.62 4.22 -8.42
C GLN A 44 -1.26 4.06 -6.93
N LEU A 45 -0.11 3.46 -6.61
CA LEU A 45 0.37 3.34 -5.23
C LEU A 45 0.69 4.72 -4.62
N ALA A 46 1.27 5.63 -5.40
CA ALA A 46 1.54 7.00 -4.95
C ALA A 46 0.23 7.78 -4.67
N ASP A 47 -0.78 7.65 -5.53
CA ASP A 47 -2.09 8.27 -5.33
C ASP A 47 -2.84 7.65 -4.14
N LEU A 48 -2.81 6.33 -4.00
CA LEU A 48 -3.37 5.63 -2.84
C LEU A 48 -2.71 6.11 -1.53
N GLN A 49 -1.39 6.26 -1.52
CA GLN A 49 -0.66 6.78 -0.37
C GLN A 49 -1.12 8.21 -0.04
N ALA A 50 -1.13 9.12 -1.01
CA ALA A 50 -1.48 10.52 -0.81
C ALA A 50 -2.92 10.68 -0.32
N SER A 51 -3.87 10.00 -0.96
CA SER A 51 -5.28 10.03 -0.61
C SER A 51 -5.53 9.44 0.78
N ALA A 52 -4.90 8.32 1.13
CA ALA A 52 -5.02 7.72 2.45
C ALA A 52 -4.44 8.63 3.55
N LEU A 53 -3.28 9.26 3.33
CA LEU A 53 -2.67 10.18 4.30
C LEU A 53 -3.52 11.44 4.55
N ARG A 54 -4.21 11.93 3.52
CA ARG A 54 -5.21 13.00 3.65
C ARG A 54 -6.36 12.56 4.54
N LEU A 55 -6.90 11.36 4.32
CA LEU A 55 -8.01 10.80 5.10
C LEU A 55 -7.62 10.49 6.56
N VAL A 56 -6.37 10.10 6.83
CA VAL A 56 -5.88 9.97 8.21
C VAL A 56 -5.86 11.33 8.94
N SER A 57 -5.74 12.41 8.18
CA SER A 57 -5.58 13.77 8.71
C SER A 57 -6.89 14.52 8.94
N VAL A 58 -8.05 13.88 8.72
CA VAL A 58 -9.37 14.49 8.93
C VAL A 58 -9.57 15.00 10.35
N GLU A 59 -10.42 16.04 10.45
CA GLU A 59 -10.83 16.67 11.69
C GLU A 59 -12.29 16.38 11.98
N PHE A 60 -12.68 16.49 13.25
CA PHE A 60 -14.08 16.33 13.63
C PHE A 60 -14.85 17.59 13.26
N PRO A 61 -15.93 17.50 12.44
CA PRO A 61 -16.56 18.68 11.84
C PRO A 61 -17.47 19.48 12.79
N ARG A 62 -17.67 19.03 14.03
CA ARG A 62 -18.55 19.68 15.01
C ARG A 62 -17.76 20.26 16.17
N THR A 63 -18.28 21.34 16.75
CA THR A 63 -17.65 22.02 17.88
C THR A 63 -18.31 21.61 19.21
N PRO A 64 -17.65 21.77 20.37
CA PRO A 64 -18.25 21.44 21.66
C PRO A 64 -19.56 22.17 21.96
N ARG A 65 -19.78 23.37 21.39
CA ARG A 65 -20.99 24.19 21.60
C ARG A 65 -22.23 23.61 20.92
N SER A 66 -22.07 22.66 19.99
CA SER A 66 -23.19 22.00 19.32
C SER A 66 -23.72 20.77 20.07
N PHE A 67 -23.33 20.59 21.33
CA PHE A 67 -23.70 19.44 22.16
C PHE A 67 -24.17 19.94 23.52
N ASP A 68 -25.08 19.19 24.15
CA ASP A 68 -25.69 19.59 25.42
C ASP A 68 -24.67 19.51 26.57
N ASN A 69 -23.70 18.60 26.46
CA ASN A 69 -22.64 18.45 27.44
C ASN A 69 -21.31 17.96 26.82
N ARG A 70 -20.24 18.10 27.61
CA ARG A 70 -18.89 17.69 27.20
C ARG A 70 -18.75 16.18 26.94
N LYS A 71 -19.56 15.36 27.61
CA LYS A 71 -19.51 13.89 27.47
C LYS A 71 -20.04 13.48 26.09
N GLU A 72 -21.17 14.01 25.67
CA GLU A 72 -21.73 13.77 24.34
C GLU A 72 -20.80 14.20 23.22
N TYR A 73 -20.16 15.36 23.35
CA TYR A 73 -19.13 15.80 22.41
C TYR A 73 -17.97 14.79 22.31
N ALA A 74 -17.47 14.31 23.46
CA ALA A 74 -16.38 13.34 23.50
C ALA A 74 -16.78 11.99 22.88
N ASP A 75 -17.99 11.51 23.18
CA ASP A 75 -18.56 10.26 22.66
C ASP A 75 -18.75 10.35 21.13
N ALA A 76 -19.33 11.44 20.63
CA ALA A 76 -19.54 11.69 19.20
C ALA A 76 -18.20 11.80 18.44
N ARG A 77 -17.23 12.52 19.00
CA ARG A 77 -15.88 12.64 18.42
C ARG A 77 -15.18 11.28 18.34
N ARG A 78 -15.26 10.46 19.39
CA ARG A 78 -14.67 9.12 19.41
C ARG A 78 -15.33 8.21 18.38
N ALA A 79 -16.66 8.23 18.29
CA ALA A 79 -17.42 7.46 17.32
C ALA A 79 -17.05 7.84 15.87
N TYR A 80 -16.95 9.14 15.59
CA TYR A 80 -16.56 9.66 14.28
C TYR A 80 -15.19 9.14 13.82
N PHE A 81 -14.14 9.27 14.66
CA PHE A 81 -12.80 8.80 14.29
C PHE A 81 -12.73 7.28 14.18
N LYS A 82 -13.46 6.55 15.05
CA LYS A 82 -13.55 5.09 14.96
C LYS A 82 -14.14 4.66 13.61
N ALA A 83 -15.26 5.25 13.20
CA ALA A 83 -15.91 4.93 11.93
C ALA A 83 -15.06 5.37 10.73
N SER A 84 -14.49 6.58 10.75
CA SER A 84 -13.66 7.11 9.67
C SER A 84 -12.43 6.26 9.42
N PHE A 85 -11.72 5.86 10.49
CA PHE A 85 -10.54 5.00 10.34
C PHE A 85 -10.91 3.55 10.01
N ALA A 86 -12.09 3.04 10.41
CA ALA A 86 -12.55 1.73 9.96
C ALA A 86 -12.76 1.72 8.44
N LYS A 87 -13.52 2.69 7.91
CA LYS A 87 -13.76 2.83 6.46
C LYS A 87 -12.47 3.06 5.67
N LEU A 88 -11.57 3.89 6.18
CA LEU A 88 -10.26 4.10 5.57
C LEU A 88 -9.49 2.78 5.42
N ARG A 89 -9.44 1.96 6.48
CA ARG A 89 -8.72 0.68 6.47
C ARG A 89 -9.33 -0.28 5.47
N GLU A 90 -10.65 -0.38 5.44
CA GLU A 90 -11.39 -1.21 4.49
C GLU A 90 -11.07 -0.82 3.04
N HIS A 91 -11.25 0.46 2.71
CA HIS A 91 -10.97 0.97 1.37
C HIS A 91 -9.50 0.81 0.97
N PHE A 92 -8.57 1.14 1.87
CA PHE A 92 -7.14 1.01 1.62
C PHE A 92 -6.76 -0.45 1.34
N ASN A 93 -7.24 -1.39 2.16
CA ASN A 93 -6.95 -2.81 1.96
C ASN A 93 -7.55 -3.34 0.66
N ALA A 94 -8.79 -2.96 0.34
CA ALA A 94 -9.42 -3.35 -0.92
C ALA A 94 -8.59 -2.89 -2.12
N ARG A 95 -8.15 -1.62 -2.13
CA ARG A 95 -7.34 -1.10 -3.23
C ARG A 95 -5.95 -1.73 -3.30
N VAL A 96 -5.31 -2.02 -2.17
CA VAL A 96 -4.05 -2.77 -2.15
C VAL A 96 -4.22 -4.17 -2.75
N GLN A 97 -5.31 -4.87 -2.45
CA GLN A 97 -5.59 -6.20 -3.01
C GLN A 97 -5.80 -6.15 -4.53
N GLU A 98 -6.48 -5.13 -5.03
CA GLU A 98 -6.64 -4.90 -6.47
C GLU A 98 -5.29 -4.64 -7.15
N ILE A 99 -4.49 -3.73 -6.59
CA ILE A 99 -3.14 -3.43 -7.11
C ILE A 99 -2.26 -4.68 -7.12
N LEU A 100 -2.33 -5.52 -6.09
CA LEU A 100 -1.58 -6.79 -6.07
C LEU A 100 -2.02 -7.74 -7.18
N LYS A 101 -3.31 -7.79 -7.52
CA LYS A 101 -3.79 -8.58 -8.66
C LYS A 101 -3.28 -8.01 -9.99
N GLU A 102 -3.34 -6.69 -10.16
CA GLU A 102 -2.79 -5.99 -11.34
C GLU A 102 -1.28 -6.27 -11.48
N MET A 103 -0.52 -6.15 -10.39
CA MET A 103 0.93 -6.41 -10.35
C MET A 103 1.24 -7.87 -10.71
N ASN A 104 0.51 -8.84 -10.16
CA ASN A 104 0.73 -10.26 -10.48
C ASN A 104 0.44 -10.57 -11.95
N ALA A 105 -0.50 -9.87 -12.58
CA ALA A 105 -0.82 -10.05 -14.00
C ALA A 105 0.27 -9.51 -14.94
N THR A 106 1.20 -8.66 -14.45
CA THR A 106 2.31 -8.15 -15.27
C THR A 106 3.41 -9.17 -15.50
N VAL A 107 3.50 -10.21 -14.66
CA VAL A 107 4.55 -11.23 -14.74
C VAL A 107 4.27 -12.14 -15.95
N PRO A 108 5.20 -12.21 -16.94
CA PRO A 108 5.04 -13.08 -18.11
C PRO A 108 4.96 -14.55 -17.67
N ASP A 109 4.10 -15.32 -18.34
CA ASP A 109 3.78 -16.73 -18.04
C ASP A 109 3.49 -16.95 -16.55
N ALA A 110 2.25 -16.67 -16.11
CA ALA A 110 1.78 -16.75 -14.72
C ALA A 110 2.26 -18.02 -13.98
N SER A 111 3.49 -17.95 -13.49
CA SER A 111 4.22 -19.10 -13.01
C SER A 111 3.91 -19.27 -11.54
N THR A 112 3.82 -20.52 -11.09
CA THR A 112 3.47 -20.84 -9.71
C THR A 112 4.49 -20.18 -8.76
N PRO A 113 4.14 -19.95 -7.48
CA PRO A 113 5.05 -19.31 -6.52
C PRO A 113 6.45 -19.95 -6.46
N GLU A 114 6.53 -21.24 -6.79
CA GLU A 114 7.77 -22.03 -6.86
C GLU A 114 8.64 -21.66 -8.08
N GLN A 115 8.01 -21.46 -9.24
CA GLN A 115 8.70 -21.06 -10.47
C GLN A 115 9.25 -19.63 -10.36
N ARG A 116 8.53 -18.72 -9.69
CA ARG A 116 9.02 -17.36 -9.40
C ARG A 116 10.25 -17.38 -8.49
N LYS A 117 10.26 -18.23 -7.45
CA LYS A 117 11.44 -18.42 -6.60
C LYS A 117 12.62 -18.98 -7.38
N ALA A 118 12.38 -19.91 -8.30
CA ALA A 118 13.42 -20.49 -9.14
C ALA A 118 14.01 -19.46 -10.13
N GLN A 119 13.17 -18.63 -10.77
CA GLN A 119 13.64 -17.55 -11.65
C GLN A 119 14.46 -16.51 -10.88
N MET A 120 13.99 -16.09 -9.70
CA MET A 120 14.69 -15.09 -8.89
C MET A 120 16.02 -15.62 -8.33
N LYS A 121 16.08 -16.91 -7.97
CA LYS A 121 17.32 -17.60 -7.60
C LYS A 121 18.30 -17.65 -8.78
N HIS A 122 17.81 -17.98 -9.98
CA HIS A 122 18.66 -18.04 -11.17
C HIS A 122 19.24 -16.67 -11.56
N ILE A 123 18.45 -15.60 -11.47
CA ILE A 123 18.91 -14.22 -11.72
C ILE A 123 19.99 -13.81 -10.71
N LEU A 124 19.82 -14.15 -9.43
CA LEU A 124 20.84 -13.89 -8.40
C LEU A 124 22.12 -14.67 -8.68
N GLU A 125 22.04 -15.95 -9.02
CA GLU A 125 23.21 -16.78 -9.34
C GLU A 125 23.98 -16.26 -10.57
N LEU A 126 23.28 -15.75 -11.58
CA LEU A 126 23.90 -15.11 -12.75
C LEU A 126 24.55 -13.77 -12.38
N GLY A 127 23.90 -12.95 -11.54
CA GLY A 127 24.45 -11.68 -11.06
C GLY A 127 25.74 -11.84 -10.23
N PHE A 128 25.82 -12.88 -9.39
CA PHE A 128 27.04 -13.20 -8.63
C PHE A 128 28.15 -13.83 -9.50
N ALA A 129 27.80 -14.45 -10.63
CA ALA A 129 28.79 -15.01 -11.55
C ALA A 129 29.49 -13.94 -12.41
N GLU A 130 28.84 -12.79 -12.67
CA GLU A 130 29.44 -11.68 -13.43
C GLU A 130 30.42 -10.83 -12.59
N GLU A 131 30.29 -10.78 -11.26
CA GLU A 131 31.25 -10.09 -10.38
C GLU A 131 32.54 -10.88 -10.13
N SER A 132 32.67 -12.08 -10.70
CA SER A 132 33.79 -13.00 -10.48
C SER A 132 34.81 -13.02 -11.64
N LYS A 133 34.79 -12.06 -12.58
CA LYS A 133 35.74 -11.96 -13.70
C LYS A 133 36.46 -10.62 -13.74
#